data_AF-A0A521E0R7-F1
#
_entry.id   AF-A0A521E0R7-F1
#
_cell.length_a   1.000
_cell.length_b   1.000
_cell.length_c   1.000
_cell.angle_alpha   90.00
_cell.angle_beta   90.00
_cell.angle_gamma   90.00
#
_symmetry.space_group_name_H-M   'P 1'
#
loop_
_entity.id
_entity.type
_entity.pdbx_description
1 polymer ?
#
loop_
_entity_poly.entity_id
_entity_poly.type
_entity_poly.pdbx_seq_one_letter_code
_entity_poly.pdbx_strand_id
1 'polypeptide(L)'
;MTGTAEGAFVAAIISQAYSDMLGPNDDHAYAAITFLTAPNGRHARWRGELFGLLGLDGDIAAQRIVEGLEGNADLHPFTLETSEQHAVQVDLARKRWQHLKYPHTLPASSV
;
A
#
# COMPACT_ATOMS: atom_id res chain seq x y z
N MET A 1 12.04 16.57 -10.02
CA MET A 1 10.78 16.63 -10.81
C MET A 1 9.54 16.82 -9.95
N THR A 2 9.64 16.81 -8.63
CA THR A 2 8.60 17.31 -7.73
C THR A 2 8.26 18.76 -8.07
N GLY A 3 7.04 19.00 -8.59
CA GLY A 3 6.57 20.31 -9.05
C GLY A 3 6.22 20.41 -10.55
N THR A 4 6.44 19.36 -11.35
CA THR A 4 5.95 19.30 -12.75
C THR A 4 4.57 18.66 -12.84
N ALA A 5 3.85 18.88 -13.95
CA ALA A 5 2.56 18.23 -14.21
C ALA A 5 2.68 16.70 -14.22
N GLU A 6 3.77 16.16 -14.76
CA GLU A 6 4.08 14.73 -14.76
C GLU A 6 4.32 14.21 -13.34
N GLY A 7 5.10 14.95 -12.52
CA GLY A 7 5.28 14.61 -11.11
C GLY A 7 3.96 14.62 -10.33
N ALA A 8 3.07 15.57 -10.60
CA ALA A 8 1.73 15.62 -10.00
C ALA A 8 0.86 14.43 -10.42
N PHE A 9 0.91 14.03 -11.69
CA PHE A 9 0.19 12.87 -12.20
C PHE A 9 0.69 11.57 -11.55
N VAL A 10 2.01 11.38 -11.46
CA VAL A 10 2.62 10.22 -10.79
C VAL A 10 2.27 10.19 -9.30
N ALA A 11 2.32 11.33 -8.62
CA ALA A 11 1.88 11.43 -7.22
C ALA A 11 0.41 11.03 -7.06
N ALA A 12 -0.48 11.41 -8.00
CA ALA A 12 -1.87 10.99 -7.98
C ALA A 12 -2.05 9.48 -8.13
N ILE A 13 -1.27 8.83 -9.01
CA ILE A 13 -1.28 7.36 -9.18
C ILE A 13 -0.89 6.67 -7.87
N ILE A 14 0.22 7.09 -7.25
CA ILE A 14 0.72 6.50 -6.01
C ILE A 14 -0.27 6.74 -4.86
N SER A 15 -0.83 7.95 -4.78
CA SER A 15 -1.84 8.28 -3.78
C SER A 15 -3.11 7.45 -3.93
N GLN A 16 -3.57 7.25 -5.17
CA GLN A 16 -4.74 6.41 -5.43
C GLN A 16 -4.46 4.95 -5.05
N ALA A 17 -3.30 4.39 -5.41
CA ALA A 17 -2.95 3.02 -5.04
C ALA A 17 -2.93 2.83 -3.52
N TYR A 18 -2.36 3.78 -2.76
CA TYR A 18 -2.36 3.68 -1.30
C TYR A 18 -3.76 3.87 -0.70
N SER A 19 -4.60 4.72 -1.31
CA SER A 19 -6.01 4.86 -0.92
C SER A 19 -6.78 3.56 -1.16
N ASP A 20 -6.58 2.92 -2.33
CA ASP A 20 -7.21 1.64 -2.68
C ASP A 20 -6.77 0.50 -1.75
N MET A 21 -5.49 0.47 -1.35
CA MET A 21 -4.98 -0.47 -0.35
C MET A 21 -5.75 -0.40 0.97
N LEU A 22 -6.05 0.82 1.45
CA LEU A 22 -6.80 1.09 2.67
C LEU A 22 -8.33 1.05 2.47
N GLY A 23 -8.78 1.04 1.22
CA GLY A 23 -10.19 1.12 0.84
C GLY A 23 -10.99 -0.14 1.19
N PRO A 24 -12.33 -0.06 1.17
CA PRO A 24 -13.18 -1.21 1.51
C PRO A 24 -13.29 -2.26 0.40
N ASN A 25 -12.93 -1.95 -0.86
CA ASN A 25 -13.07 -2.86 -1.99
C ASN A 25 -11.86 -3.80 -2.14
N ASP A 26 -12.07 -5.10 -1.97
CA ASP A 26 -11.03 -6.13 -2.08
C ASP A 26 -10.41 -6.21 -3.48
N ASP A 27 -11.20 -6.04 -4.55
CA ASP A 27 -10.71 -6.11 -5.93
C ASP A 27 -9.65 -5.05 -6.22
N HIS A 28 -9.77 -3.89 -5.56
CA HIS A 28 -8.79 -2.81 -5.66
C HIS A 28 -7.65 -3.00 -4.65
N ALA A 29 -7.98 -3.37 -3.42
CA ALA A 29 -7.02 -3.46 -2.33
C ALA A 29 -5.93 -4.51 -2.59
N TYR A 30 -6.28 -5.71 -3.08
CA TYR A 30 -5.29 -6.75 -3.36
C TYR A 30 -4.32 -6.36 -4.48
N ALA A 31 -4.83 -5.75 -5.55
CA ALA A 31 -4.00 -5.24 -6.65
C ALA A 31 -3.09 -4.10 -6.17
N ALA A 32 -3.62 -3.18 -5.36
CA ALA A 32 -2.88 -2.08 -4.77
C ALA A 32 -1.76 -2.55 -3.83
N ILE A 33 -2.05 -3.46 -2.90
CA ILE A 33 -1.05 -4.05 -1.99
C ILE A 33 0.06 -4.71 -2.82
N THR A 34 -0.32 -5.49 -3.84
CA THR A 34 0.65 -6.17 -4.72
C THR A 34 1.53 -5.18 -5.46
N PHE A 35 0.94 -4.13 -6.05
CA PHE A 35 1.70 -3.10 -6.76
C PHE A 35 2.69 -2.38 -5.83
N LEU A 36 2.24 -1.98 -4.64
CA LEU A 36 3.03 -1.22 -3.69
C LEU A 36 4.13 -2.05 -3.03
N THR A 37 3.95 -3.35 -2.86
CA THR A 37 4.84 -4.18 -2.01
C THR A 37 5.55 -5.32 -2.73
N ALA A 38 5.26 -5.59 -4.01
CA ALA A 38 5.91 -6.68 -4.75
C ALA A 38 7.44 -6.60 -4.64
N PRO A 39 8.12 -7.68 -4.23
CA PRO A 39 9.58 -7.67 -4.03
C PRO A 39 10.36 -7.69 -5.34
N ASN A 40 9.74 -8.15 -6.44
CA ASN A 40 10.34 -8.21 -7.76
C ASN A 40 9.27 -8.26 -8.86
N GLY A 41 9.72 -8.36 -10.11
CA GLY A 41 8.84 -8.48 -11.27
C GLY A 41 8.28 -7.15 -11.78
N ARG A 42 7.21 -7.24 -12.57
CA ARG A 42 6.66 -6.08 -13.29
C ARG A 42 6.19 -4.97 -12.34
N HIS A 43 5.51 -5.33 -11.25
CA HIS A 43 5.04 -4.36 -10.27
C HIS A 43 6.19 -3.63 -9.56
N ALA A 44 7.20 -4.36 -9.09
CA ALA A 44 8.39 -3.76 -8.48
C ALA A 44 9.10 -2.79 -9.42
N ARG A 45 9.29 -3.19 -10.69
CA ARG A 45 9.89 -2.34 -11.72
C ARG A 45 9.09 -1.05 -11.93
N TRP A 46 7.78 -1.14 -12.18
CA TRP A 46 6.95 0.04 -12.41
C TRP A 46 6.88 0.95 -11.18
N ARG A 47 6.78 0.39 -9.98
CA ARG A 47 6.85 1.16 -8.74
C ARG A 47 8.19 1.92 -8.66
N GLY A 48 9.31 1.25 -8.91
CA GLY A 48 10.63 1.88 -8.92
C GLY A 48 10.74 3.02 -9.93
N GLU A 49 10.26 2.82 -11.16
CA GLU A 49 10.22 3.85 -12.20
C GLU A 49 9.36 5.06 -11.76
N LEU A 50 8.15 4.82 -11.25
CA LEU A 50 7.24 5.88 -10.83
C LEU A 50 7.76 6.66 -9.61
N PHE A 51 8.23 5.99 -8.55
CA PHE A 51 8.83 6.67 -7.40
C PHE A 51 10.11 7.42 -7.81
N GLY A 52 10.90 6.87 -8.74
CA GLY A 52 12.07 7.55 -9.31
C GLY A 52 11.73 8.88 -9.98
N LEU A 53 10.57 8.99 -10.64
CA LEU A 53 10.09 10.26 -11.21
C LEU A 53 9.80 11.31 -10.12
N LEU A 54 9.49 10.89 -8.90
CA LEU A 54 9.35 11.77 -7.74
C LEU A 54 10.68 12.05 -7.01
N GLY A 55 11.79 11.47 -7.46
CA GLY A 55 13.08 11.52 -6.75
C GLY A 55 13.08 10.70 -5.47
N LEU A 56 12.23 9.67 -5.39
CA LEU A 56 12.10 8.75 -4.27
C LEU A 56 12.58 7.36 -4.67
N ASP A 57 13.06 6.60 -3.70
CA ASP A 57 13.40 5.19 -3.90
C ASP A 57 12.15 4.32 -3.68
N GLY A 58 11.73 3.63 -4.75
CA GLY A 58 10.54 2.78 -4.73
C GLY A 58 10.69 1.52 -3.87
N ASP A 59 11.90 1.03 -3.63
CA ASP A 59 12.13 -0.14 -2.77
C ASP A 59 12.10 0.25 -1.30
N ILE A 60 12.66 1.42 -0.94
CA ILE A 60 12.51 1.99 0.40
C ILE A 60 11.03 2.27 0.70
N ALA A 61 10.28 2.81 -0.27
CA ALA A 61 8.85 3.04 -0.12
C ALA A 61 8.09 1.72 0.11
N ALA A 62 8.37 0.69 -0.68
CA ALA A 62 7.76 -0.63 -0.50
C ALA A 62 8.07 -1.24 0.87
N GLN A 63 9.32 -1.15 1.32
CA GLN A 63 9.74 -1.65 2.63
C GLN A 63 8.94 -0.98 3.76
N ARG A 64 8.79 0.34 3.75
CA ARG A 64 8.02 1.07 4.78
C ARG A 64 6.55 0.67 4.79
N ILE A 65 5.96 0.47 3.61
CA ILE A 65 4.57 0.00 3.50
C ILE A 65 4.45 -1.42 4.07
N VAL A 66 5.39 -2.31 3.75
CA VAL A 66 5.44 -3.66 4.33
C VAL A 66 5.57 -3.60 5.84
N GLU A 67 6.48 -2.80 6.39
CA GLU A 67 6.61 -2.61 7.85
C GLU A 67 5.28 -2.16 8.48
N GLY A 68 4.55 -1.27 7.82
CA GLY A 68 3.22 -0.85 8.26
C GLY A 68 2.16 -1.96 8.23
N LEU A 69 2.17 -2.79 7.19
CA LEU A 69 1.28 -3.95 7.02
C LEU A 69 1.65 -5.12 7.97
N GLU A 70 2.90 -5.21 8.40
CA GLU A 70 3.33 -6.13 9.48
C GLU A 70 2.98 -5.62 10.88
N GLY A 71 2.56 -4.35 11.01
CA GLY A 71 2.33 -3.72 12.31
C GLY A 71 3.61 -3.24 13.02
N ASN A 72 4.73 -3.17 12.30
CA ASN A 72 6.02 -2.68 12.81
C ASN A 72 6.21 -1.17 12.60
N ALA A 73 5.34 -0.54 11.81
CA ALA A 73 5.32 0.90 11.56
C ALA A 73 3.88 1.42 11.42
N ASP A 74 3.72 2.74 11.50
CA ASP A 74 2.45 3.39 11.25
C ASP A 74 2.22 3.59 9.75
N LEU A 75 1.03 3.21 9.28
CA LEU A 75 0.52 3.63 7.99
C LEU A 75 -0.26 4.93 8.21
N HIS A 76 0.26 6.04 7.72
CA HIS A 76 -0.38 7.34 7.91
C HIS A 76 -1.60 7.52 6.99
N PRO A 77 -2.64 8.23 7.45
CA PRO A 77 -3.72 8.69 6.57
C PRO A 77 -3.20 9.74 5.58
N PHE A 78 -3.87 9.86 4.43
CA PHE A 78 -3.62 10.94 3.48
C PHE A 78 -4.07 12.32 3.97
N THR A 79 -4.90 12.35 5.01
CA THR A 79 -5.40 13.56 5.66
C THR A 79 -4.75 13.70 7.04
N LEU A 80 -4.65 14.93 7.55
CA LEU A 80 -4.12 15.20 8.90
C LEU A 80 -5.03 14.67 10.02
N GLU A 81 -6.23 14.20 9.69
CA GLU A 81 -7.19 13.66 10.63
C GLU A 81 -7.03 12.13 10.71
N THR A 82 -6.33 11.67 11.74
CA THR A 82 -6.42 10.28 12.18
C THR A 82 -7.78 10.06 12.84
N SER A 83 -8.71 9.48 12.11
CA SER A 83 -10.01 9.05 12.62
C SER A 83 -9.98 7.59 13.06
N GLU A 84 -10.92 7.18 13.93
CA GLU A 84 -11.15 5.75 14.26
C GLU A 84 -11.34 4.90 12.99
N GLN A 85 -11.89 5.48 11.94
CA GLN A 85 -12.08 4.85 10.64
C GLN A 85 -10.75 4.48 9.96
N HIS A 86 -9.70 5.30 10.13
CA HIS A 86 -8.38 5.00 9.58
C HIS A 86 -7.75 3.77 10.25
N ALA A 87 -7.88 3.63 11.57
CA ALA A 87 -7.40 2.45 12.28
C ALA A 87 -8.07 1.16 11.75
N VAL A 88 -9.39 1.20 11.53
CA VAL A 88 -10.15 0.09 10.95
C VAL A 88 -9.68 -0.25 9.52
N GLN A 89 -9.40 0.77 8.71
CA GLN A 89 -8.87 0.61 7.34
C GLN A 89 -7.49 -0.04 7.34
N VAL A 90 -6.60 0.40 8.24
CA VAL A 90 -5.27 -0.19 8.42
C VAL A 90 -5.38 -1.66 8.86
N ASP A 91 -6.23 -1.97 9.83
CA ASP A 91 -6.44 -3.35 10.27
C ASP A 91 -6.99 -4.25 9.15
N LEU A 92 -7.87 -3.72 8.31
CA LEU A 92 -8.37 -4.44 7.15
C LEU A 92 -7.25 -4.69 6.11
N ALA A 93 -6.42 -3.68 5.82
CA ALA A 93 -5.26 -3.83 4.94
C ALA A 93 -4.27 -4.87 5.48
N ARG A 94 -4.01 -4.89 6.79
CA ARG A 94 -3.16 -5.91 7.45
C ARG A 94 -3.74 -7.31 7.29
N LYS A 95 -5.05 -7.50 7.47
CA LYS A 95 -5.71 -8.80 7.24
C LYS A 95 -5.54 -9.29 5.79
N ARG A 96 -5.72 -8.40 4.81
CA ARG A 96 -5.51 -8.71 3.39
C ARG A 96 -4.06 -9.05 3.08
N TRP A 97 -3.11 -8.33 3.67
CA TRP A 97 -1.69 -8.65 3.56
C TRP A 97 -1.36 -10.05 4.10
N GLN A 98 -1.89 -10.41 5.27
CA GLN A 98 -1.74 -11.77 5.80
C GLN A 98 -2.37 -12.82 4.87
N HIS A 99 -3.52 -12.54 4.26
CA HIS A 99 -4.13 -13.42 3.28
C HIS A 99 -3.25 -13.61 2.03
N LEU A 100 -2.62 -12.55 1.52
CA LEU A 100 -1.68 -12.65 0.40
C LEU A 100 -0.42 -13.46 0.74
N LYS A 101 0.12 -13.30 1.95
CA LYS A 101 1.28 -14.08 2.42
C LYS A 101 0.95 -15.55 2.63
N TYR A 102 -0.24 -15.82 3.15
CA TYR A 102 -0.68 -17.14 3.55
C TYR A 102 -2.09 -17.42 3.02
N PRO A 103 -2.23 -17.68 1.70
CA PRO A 103 -3.54 -17.83 1.05
C PRO A 103 -4.32 -19.05 1.52
N HIS A 104 -3.68 -19.99 2.23
CA HIS A 104 -4.26 -21.23 2.72
C HIS A 104 -4.53 -21.28 4.23
N THR A 105 -4.20 -20.22 4.98
CA THR A 105 -4.62 -20.15 6.39
C THR A 105 -6.12 -19.88 6.44
N LEU A 106 -6.89 -20.94 6.69
CA LEU A 106 -8.30 -20.84 7.05
C LEU A 106 -8.46 -19.91 8.27
N PRO A 107 -9.52 -19.08 8.33
CA PRO A 107 -9.82 -18.35 9.55
C PRO A 107 -9.95 -19.39 10.66
N ALA A 108 -9.30 -19.15 11.81
CA ALA A 108 -9.50 -19.96 12.99
C ALA A 108 -11.02 -20.03 13.24
N SER A 109 -11.62 -21.20 13.03
CA SER A 109 -13.00 -21.44 13.43
C SER A 109 -13.04 -21.31 14.95
N SER A 110 -13.51 -20.17 15.43
CA SER A 110 -13.89 -20.01 16.82
C SER A 110 -15.09 -20.92 17.08
N VAL A 111 -14.83 -21.99 17.84
CA VAL A 111 -15.84 -22.80 18.54
C VAL A 111 -16.24 -22.07 19.81
#